data_AF-A0A2V5WGD2-F1
#
_entry.id   AF-A0A2V5WGD2-F1
#
_cell.length_a   1.000
_cell.length_b   1.000
_cell.length_c   1.000
_cell.angle_alpha   90.00
_cell.angle_beta   90.00
_cell.angle_gamma   90.00
#
_symmetry.space_group_name_H-M   'P 1'
#
loop_
_entity.id
_entity.type
_entity.pdbx_description
1 polymer ?
#
loop_
_entity_poly.entity_id
_entity_poly.type
_entity_poly.pdbx_seq_one_letter_code
_entity_poly.pdbx_strand_id
1 'polypeptide(L)'
;MNTSEAKEKLLFYRGRIDDADPRFQEALAQARRDPELAEWLREQASCYHVIRSKLREVEPPGDLAEKIMQNRPILFRRDSKQILKLAAAIIISASITAGSMKLWQRDTHRLIQGREIVVKGEVLDLTCYVAYNASGPEHASCARDCIRSGLPVGIKGENGKVYLLTGKDAHVNAELADYAAKIVTIRGKETARAGFAQIQVEEIRKF
;
A
#
# COMPACT_ATOMS: atom_id res chain seq x y z
N MET A 1 15.79 -29.19 45.39
CA MET A 1 17.23 -29.33 45.07
C MET A 1 17.97 -30.05 46.20
N ASN A 2 19.00 -30.86 45.89
CA ASN A 2 19.85 -31.50 46.91
C ASN A 2 21.01 -30.59 47.37
N THR A 3 21.73 -30.96 48.44
CA THR A 3 22.82 -30.15 49.02
C THR A 3 23.98 -29.91 48.05
N SER A 4 24.36 -30.90 47.23
CA SER A 4 25.44 -30.75 46.24
C SER A 4 25.08 -29.76 45.14
N GLU A 5 23.88 -29.88 44.57
CA GLU A 5 23.36 -28.96 43.55
C GLU A 5 23.20 -27.54 44.10
N ALA A 6 22.77 -27.42 45.37
CA ALA A 6 22.66 -26.13 46.04
C ALA A 6 24.05 -25.48 46.21
N LYS A 7 25.04 -26.27 46.62
CA LYS A 7 26.44 -25.83 46.77
C LYS A 7 27.02 -25.33 45.44
N GLU A 8 26.82 -26.06 44.34
CA GLU A 8 27.28 -25.64 43.02
C GLU A 8 26.67 -24.31 42.56
N LYS A 9 25.36 -24.11 42.79
CA LYS A 9 24.72 -22.82 42.50
C LYS A 9 25.29 -21.72 43.40
N LEU A 10 25.46 -22.00 44.69
CA LEU A 10 25.93 -21.01 45.66
C LEU A 10 27.41 -20.65 45.52
N LEU A 11 28.23 -21.44 44.79
CA LEU A 11 29.61 -21.04 44.44
C LEU A 11 29.66 -19.68 43.73
N PHE A 12 28.63 -19.33 42.97
CA PHE A 12 28.57 -18.07 42.21
C PHE A 12 27.83 -16.94 42.95
N TYR A 13 27.34 -17.19 44.17
CA TYR A 13 26.55 -16.24 44.93
C TYR A 13 27.44 -15.22 45.65
N ARG A 14 27.23 -13.93 45.39
CA ARG A 14 28.06 -12.82 45.89
C ARG A 14 27.42 -12.05 47.04
N GLY A 15 26.59 -12.73 47.85
CA GLY A 15 25.89 -12.12 48.98
C GLY A 15 24.85 -11.10 48.53
N ARG A 16 24.83 -9.93 49.19
CA ARG A 16 23.80 -8.88 49.00
C ARG A 16 23.53 -8.43 47.56
N ILE A 17 24.50 -8.59 46.65
CA ILE A 17 24.31 -8.24 45.23
C ILE A 17 23.26 -9.16 44.58
N ASP A 18 23.24 -10.43 44.98
CA ASP A 18 22.49 -11.49 44.33
C ASP A 18 21.26 -11.92 45.16
N ASP A 19 20.96 -11.26 46.29
CA ASP A 19 19.83 -11.58 47.17
C ASP A 19 18.47 -11.55 46.44
N ALA A 20 18.33 -10.62 45.49
CA ALA A 20 17.11 -10.46 44.71
C ALA A 20 17.08 -11.35 43.46
N ASP A 21 18.16 -12.06 43.12
CA ASP A 21 18.24 -12.87 41.92
C ASP A 21 17.51 -14.22 42.13
N PRO A 22 16.43 -14.50 41.36
CA PRO A 22 15.64 -15.72 41.52
C PRO A 22 16.46 -17.01 41.37
N ARG A 23 17.59 -16.96 40.65
CA ARG A 23 18.44 -18.13 40.40
C ARG A 23 19.02 -18.74 41.68
N PHE A 24 19.21 -17.95 42.73
CA PHE A 24 19.79 -18.41 44.00
C PHE A 24 18.73 -18.71 45.07
N GLN A 25 17.46 -18.31 44.88
CA GLN A 25 16.43 -18.41 45.92
C GLN A 25 16.22 -19.84 46.44
N GLU A 26 16.14 -20.82 45.53
CA GLU A 26 15.98 -22.24 45.92
C GLU A 26 17.23 -22.76 46.65
N ALA A 27 18.43 -22.32 46.24
CA ALA A 27 19.70 -22.72 46.85
C ALA A 27 19.86 -22.16 48.26
N LEU A 28 19.52 -20.88 48.43
CA LEU A 28 19.49 -20.21 49.74
C LEU A 28 18.44 -20.83 50.67
N ALA A 29 17.29 -21.26 50.13
CA ALA A 29 16.29 -21.97 50.92
C ALA A 29 16.79 -23.34 51.40
N GLN A 30 17.56 -24.06 50.57
CA GLN A 30 18.21 -25.31 50.96
C GLN A 30 19.28 -25.07 52.04
N ALA A 31 20.12 -24.05 51.90
CA ALA A 31 21.13 -23.69 52.90
C ALA A 31 20.52 -23.32 54.26
N ARG A 32 19.28 -22.81 54.32
CA ARG A 32 18.58 -22.57 55.60
C ARG A 32 18.15 -23.85 56.32
N ARG A 33 17.98 -24.94 55.58
CA ARG A 33 17.53 -26.24 56.12
C ARG A 33 18.69 -27.17 56.46
N ASP A 34 19.85 -26.94 55.88
CA ASP A 34 21.06 -27.75 56.02
C ASP A 34 22.16 -26.94 56.76
N PRO A 35 22.43 -27.24 58.04
CA PRO A 35 23.42 -26.50 58.83
C PRO A 35 24.85 -26.55 58.27
N GLU A 36 25.24 -27.66 57.64
CA GLU A 36 26.57 -27.84 57.07
C GLU A 36 26.75 -26.95 55.83
N LEU A 37 25.74 -26.94 54.96
CA LEU A 37 25.72 -26.05 53.80
C LEU A 37 25.67 -24.57 54.22
N ALA A 38 24.96 -24.26 55.31
CA ALA A 38 24.90 -22.90 55.86
C ALA A 38 26.26 -22.41 56.35
N GLU A 39 27.02 -23.27 57.05
CA GLU A 39 28.36 -22.92 57.53
C GLU A 39 29.32 -22.74 56.35
N TRP A 40 29.33 -23.68 55.41
CA TRP A 40 30.13 -23.56 54.20
C TRP A 40 29.85 -22.25 53.43
N LEU A 41 28.58 -21.85 53.34
CA LEU A 41 28.20 -20.60 52.67
C LEU A 41 28.73 -19.37 53.43
N ARG A 42 28.75 -19.39 54.77
CA ARG A 42 29.33 -18.32 55.59
C ARG A 42 30.83 -18.21 55.38
N GLU A 43 31.54 -19.33 55.39
CA GLU A 43 32.97 -19.40 55.14
C GLU A 43 33.32 -18.85 53.75
N GLN A 44 32.59 -19.29 52.72
CA GLN A 44 32.76 -18.80 51.36
C GLN A 44 32.54 -17.28 51.28
N ALA A 45 31.45 -16.77 51.89
CA ALA A 45 31.14 -15.35 51.89
C ALA A 45 32.24 -14.52 52.59
N SER A 46 32.84 -15.06 53.66
CA SER A 46 33.97 -14.45 54.36
C SER A 46 35.19 -14.30 53.44
N CYS A 47 35.58 -15.38 52.74
CA CYS A 47 36.67 -15.36 51.76
C CYS A 47 36.43 -14.31 50.65
N TYR A 48 35.22 -14.27 50.08
CA TYR A 48 34.88 -13.26 49.08
C TYR A 48 34.93 -11.83 49.63
N HIS A 49 34.50 -11.63 50.88
CA HIS A 49 34.56 -10.31 51.51
C HIS A 49 36.00 -9.82 51.65
N VAL A 50 36.93 -10.68 52.06
CA VAL A 50 38.36 -10.35 52.17
C VAL A 50 38.98 -10.02 50.81
N ILE A 51 38.71 -10.83 49.78
CA ILE A 51 39.20 -10.55 48.43
C ILE A 51 38.65 -9.21 47.94
N ARG A 52 37.35 -8.96 48.14
CA ARG A 52 36.70 -7.74 47.69
C ARG A 52 37.21 -6.50 48.43
N SER A 53 37.48 -6.59 49.73
CA SER A 53 38.05 -5.47 50.47
C SER A 53 39.43 -5.11 49.93
N LYS A 54 40.28 -6.10 49.66
CA LYS A 54 41.60 -5.90 49.03
C LYS A 54 41.52 -5.33 47.63
N LEU A 55 40.60 -5.82 46.79
CA LEU A 55 40.42 -5.25 45.45
C LEU A 55 39.93 -3.79 45.48
N ARG A 56 39.16 -3.39 46.51
CA ARG A 56 38.71 -2.00 46.67
C ARG A 56 39.80 -1.03 47.13
N GLU A 57 40.89 -1.54 47.71
CA GLU A 57 42.06 -0.72 48.06
C GLU A 57 42.82 -0.23 46.80
N VAL A 58 42.58 -0.85 45.64
CA VAL A 58 43.21 -0.49 44.36
C VAL A 58 42.34 0.51 43.60
N GLU A 59 42.88 1.70 43.31
CA GLU A 59 42.19 2.68 42.47
C GLU A 59 42.09 2.17 41.02
N PRO A 60 40.89 2.15 40.43
CA PRO A 60 40.73 1.78 39.02
C PRO A 60 41.35 2.86 38.12
N PRO A 61 41.99 2.48 37.00
CA PRO A 61 42.44 3.44 35.98
C PRO A 61 41.28 4.31 35.48
N GLY A 62 41.53 5.61 35.28
CA GLY A 62 40.48 6.57 34.91
C GLY A 62 39.80 6.30 33.56
N ASP A 63 40.47 5.57 32.65
CA ASP A 63 39.98 5.21 31.31
C ASP A 63 39.27 3.83 31.26
N LEU A 64 39.20 3.12 32.38
CA LEU A 64 38.67 1.75 32.42
C LEU A 64 37.18 1.69 32.04
N ALA A 65 36.38 2.64 32.52
CA ALA A 65 34.95 2.69 32.22
C ALA A 65 34.71 2.89 30.72
N GLU A 66 35.50 3.76 30.08
CA GLU A 66 35.41 4.03 28.65
C GLU A 66 35.79 2.78 27.84
N LYS A 67 36.91 2.13 28.16
CA LYS A 67 37.35 0.89 27.50
C LYS A 67 36.33 -0.24 27.61
N ILE A 68 35.63 -0.37 28.74
CA ILE A 68 34.57 -1.37 28.92
C ILE A 68 33.39 -1.05 27.99
N MET A 69 32.97 0.22 27.91
CA MET A 69 31.83 0.62 27.10
C MET A 69 32.10 0.48 25.61
N GLN A 70 33.30 0.84 25.15
CA GLN A 70 33.73 0.69 23.76
C GLN A 70 33.76 -0.78 23.31
N ASN A 71 34.11 -1.70 24.21
CA ASN A 71 34.25 -3.13 23.90
C ASN A 71 33.05 -3.99 24.34
N ARG A 72 31.93 -3.38 24.77
CA ARG A 72 30.75 -4.20 25.08
C ARG A 72 30.20 -4.79 23.78
N PRO A 73 30.11 -6.13 23.65
CA PRO A 73 29.41 -6.72 22.52
C PRO A 73 27.96 -6.23 22.57
N ILE A 74 27.50 -5.61 21.48
CA ILE A 74 26.11 -5.21 21.34
C ILE A 74 25.29 -6.51 21.36
N LEU A 75 24.60 -6.77 22.47
CA LEU A 75 23.65 -7.86 22.57
C LEU A 75 22.45 -7.50 21.69
N PHE A 76 22.54 -7.79 20.39
CA PHE A 76 21.36 -7.85 19.53
C PHE A 76 20.50 -9.01 20.01
N ARG A 77 19.59 -8.72 20.94
CA ARG A 77 18.53 -9.66 21.34
C ARG A 77 17.61 -9.81 20.13
N ARG A 78 17.89 -10.82 19.31
CA ARG A 78 17.09 -11.18 18.14
C ARG A 78 15.76 -11.76 18.61
N ASP A 79 14.77 -10.90 18.78
CA ASP A 79 13.40 -11.30 19.09
C ASP A 79 12.77 -11.94 17.84
N SER A 80 12.67 -13.27 17.83
CA SER A 80 12.10 -14.05 16.73
C SER A 80 10.66 -13.62 16.37
N LYS A 81 9.94 -12.98 17.29
CA LYS A 81 8.59 -12.45 17.05
C LYS A 81 8.58 -11.22 16.13
N GLN A 82 9.67 -10.44 16.09
CA GLN A 82 9.80 -9.28 15.19
C GLN A 82 9.91 -9.72 13.72
N ILE A 83 10.62 -10.82 13.45
CA ILE A 83 10.76 -11.39 12.10
C ILE A 83 9.40 -11.85 11.56
N LEU A 84 8.58 -12.50 12.41
CA LEU A 84 7.25 -12.97 12.02
C LEU A 84 6.30 -11.81 11.70
N LYS A 85 6.37 -10.70 12.47
CA LYS A 85 5.57 -9.49 12.22
C LYS A 85 5.93 -8.84 10.88
N LEU A 86 7.23 -8.75 10.56
CA LEU A 86 7.71 -8.21 9.28
C LEU A 86 7.24 -9.06 8.09
N ALA A 87 7.32 -10.39 8.19
CA ALA A 87 6.85 -11.28 7.14
C ALA A 87 5.34 -11.15 6.87
N ALA A 88 4.52 -11.06 7.93
CA ALA A 88 3.08 -10.85 7.80
C ALA A 88 2.75 -9.50 7.13
N ALA A 89 3.44 -8.42 7.48
CA ALA A 89 3.25 -7.10 6.88
C ALA A 89 3.55 -7.11 5.37
N ILE A 90 4.62 -7.81 4.94
CA ILE A 90 4.97 -7.94 3.53
C ILE A 90 3.86 -8.67 2.76
N ILE A 91 3.35 -9.79 3.28
CA ILE A 91 2.28 -10.57 2.63
C ILE A 91 1.00 -9.76 2.46
N ILE A 92 0.61 -8.99 3.48
CA ILE A 92 -0.58 -8.12 3.42
C ILE A 92 -0.38 -7.02 2.36
N SER A 93 0.78 -6.37 2.34
CA SER A 93 1.07 -5.32 1.35
C SER A 93 1.09 -5.83 -0.09
N ALA A 94 1.64 -7.04 -0.32
CA ALA A 94 1.65 -7.68 -1.64
C ALA A 94 0.24 -8.05 -2.11
N SER A 95 -0.62 -8.52 -1.18
CA SER A 95 -1.99 -8.92 -1.48
C SER A 95 -2.88 -7.72 -1.85
N ILE A 96 -2.72 -6.58 -1.15
CA ILE A 96 -3.41 -5.33 -1.48
C ILE A 96 -2.96 -4.84 -2.86
N THR A 97 -1.65 -4.82 -3.12
CA THR A 97 -1.08 -4.36 -4.40
C THR A 97 -1.60 -5.19 -5.58
N ALA A 98 -1.64 -6.52 -5.45
CA ALA A 98 -2.19 -7.42 -6.47
C ALA A 98 -3.71 -7.22 -6.67
N GLY A 99 -4.45 -6.99 -5.59
CA GLY A 99 -5.88 -6.68 -5.65
C GLY A 99 -6.18 -5.38 -6.40
N SER A 100 -5.44 -4.31 -6.12
CA SER A 100 -5.57 -3.02 -6.82
C SER A 100 -5.22 -3.11 -8.30
N MET A 101 -4.17 -3.87 -8.66
CA MET A 101 -3.73 -4.03 -10.04
C MET A 101 -4.79 -4.75 -10.90
N LYS A 102 -5.49 -5.73 -10.32
CA LYS A 102 -6.58 -6.45 -10.99
C LYS A 102 -7.82 -5.57 -11.22
N LEU A 103 -8.06 -4.59 -10.34
CA LEU A 103 -9.12 -3.60 -10.50
C LEU A 103 -8.76 -2.60 -11.61
N TRP A 104 -7.50 -2.16 -11.68
CA TRP A 104 -7.04 -1.23 -12.71
C TRP A 104 -7.05 -1.83 -14.12
N GLN A 105 -6.68 -3.11 -14.26
CA GLN A 105 -6.72 -3.82 -15.55
C GLN A 105 -8.13 -3.92 -16.16
N ARG A 106 -9.18 -3.97 -15.32
CA ARG A 106 -10.57 -4.07 -15.80
C ARG A 106 -11.04 -2.80 -16.49
N ASP A 107 -10.72 -1.64 -15.93
CA ASP A 107 -11.13 -0.36 -16.50
C ASP A 107 -10.37 -0.06 -17.81
N THR A 108 -9.09 -0.43 -17.88
CA THR A 108 -8.30 -0.23 -19.10
C THR A 108 -8.80 -1.09 -20.26
N HIS A 109 -9.17 -2.35 -20.02
CA HIS A 109 -9.73 -3.21 -21.07
C HIS A 109 -11.07 -2.69 -21.62
N ARG A 110 -11.92 -2.11 -20.77
CA ARG A 110 -13.21 -1.54 -21.19
C ARG A 110 -13.03 -0.29 -22.06
N LEU A 111 -11.98 0.50 -21.81
CA LEU A 111 -11.61 1.64 -22.66
C LEU A 111 -11.08 1.20 -24.03
N ILE A 112 -10.37 0.07 -24.11
CA ILE A 112 -9.85 -0.48 -25.37
C ILE A 112 -10.99 -0.98 -26.28
N GLN A 113 -12.08 -1.51 -25.72
CA GLN A 113 -13.23 -2.00 -26.50
C GLN A 113 -14.36 -0.98 -26.70
N GLY A 114 -14.21 0.24 -26.18
CA GLY A 114 -15.23 1.29 -26.19
C GLY A 114 -16.42 0.96 -25.27
N ARG A 115 -17.00 1.98 -24.65
CA ARG A 115 -18.18 1.83 -23.79
C ARG A 115 -19.43 1.96 -24.65
N GLU A 116 -20.31 0.97 -24.64
CA GLU A 116 -21.64 1.11 -25.26
C GLU A 116 -22.43 2.24 -24.57
N ILE A 117 -22.88 3.20 -25.37
CA ILE A 117 -23.72 4.31 -24.93
C ILE A 117 -24.86 4.57 -25.93
N VAL A 118 -25.89 5.26 -25.44
CA VAL A 118 -27.01 5.77 -26.25
C VAL A 118 -27.11 7.26 -25.99
N VAL A 119 -27.03 8.05 -27.05
CA VAL A 119 -27.09 9.52 -26.99
C VAL A 119 -28.26 10.01 -27.82
N LYS A 120 -29.17 10.72 -27.18
CA LYS A 120 -30.22 11.50 -27.85
C LYS A 120 -29.75 12.94 -27.95
N GLY A 121 -29.84 13.51 -29.14
CA GLY A 121 -29.27 14.83 -29.39
C GLY A 121 -29.39 15.30 -30.83
N GLU A 122 -28.87 16.51 -31.07
CA GLU A 122 -28.86 17.16 -32.37
C GLU A 122 -27.63 16.75 -33.19
N VAL A 123 -27.82 16.37 -34.45
CA VAL A 123 -26.70 16.11 -35.39
C VAL A 123 -26.13 17.43 -35.91
N LEU A 124 -24.81 17.59 -35.79
CA LEU A 124 -24.09 18.83 -36.08
C LEU A 124 -23.03 18.65 -37.17
N ASP A 125 -22.81 19.69 -37.97
CA ASP A 125 -21.50 19.94 -38.57
C ASP A 125 -20.58 20.50 -37.48
N LEU A 126 -19.55 19.74 -37.10
CA LEU A 126 -18.65 20.15 -36.02
C LEU A 126 -17.75 21.32 -36.41
N THR A 127 -17.47 21.53 -37.70
CA THR A 127 -16.66 22.66 -38.16
C THR A 127 -17.40 23.96 -37.88
N CYS A 128 -18.65 24.06 -38.33
CA CYS A 128 -19.48 25.25 -38.13
C CYS A 128 -19.93 25.42 -36.66
N TYR A 129 -20.23 24.32 -35.97
CA TYR A 129 -20.60 24.38 -34.56
C TYR A 129 -19.44 24.88 -33.68
N VAL A 130 -18.21 24.38 -33.88
CA VAL A 130 -17.06 24.80 -33.06
C VAL A 130 -16.63 26.23 -33.40
N ALA A 131 -16.63 26.61 -34.67
CA ALA A 131 -16.17 27.94 -35.10
C ALA A 131 -17.18 29.05 -34.79
N TYR A 132 -18.48 28.78 -34.95
CA TYR A 132 -19.53 29.80 -34.97
C TYR A 132 -20.72 29.49 -34.08
N ASN A 133 -20.69 28.38 -33.34
CA ASN A 133 -21.84 27.88 -32.57
C ASN A 133 -23.10 27.70 -33.44
N ALA A 134 -22.91 27.36 -34.73
CA ALA A 134 -23.99 27.16 -35.67
C ALA A 134 -24.69 25.81 -35.40
N SER A 135 -26.00 25.86 -35.16
CA SER A 135 -26.88 24.71 -34.93
C SER A 135 -28.33 25.09 -35.22
N GLY A 136 -29.22 24.11 -35.18
CA GLY A 136 -30.67 24.28 -35.32
C GLY A 136 -31.16 24.31 -36.77
N PRO A 137 -32.50 24.39 -36.96
CA PRO A 137 -33.14 24.26 -38.26
C PRO A 137 -32.63 25.23 -39.34
N GLU A 138 -32.27 26.45 -38.94
CA GLU A 138 -31.70 27.49 -39.83
C GLU A 138 -30.38 27.06 -40.47
N HIS A 139 -29.63 26.15 -39.83
CA HIS A 139 -28.35 25.66 -40.33
C HIS A 139 -28.45 24.26 -40.97
N ALA A 140 -29.65 23.68 -41.08
CA ALA A 140 -29.85 22.29 -41.50
C ALA A 140 -29.37 22.00 -42.93
N SER A 141 -29.62 22.91 -43.88
CA SER A 141 -29.21 22.73 -45.29
C SER A 141 -27.70 22.83 -45.45
N CYS A 142 -27.09 23.88 -44.89
CA CYS A 142 -25.65 24.08 -44.91
C CYS A 142 -24.91 22.92 -44.24
N ALA A 143 -25.33 22.51 -43.04
CA ALA A 143 -24.75 21.38 -42.34
C ALA A 143 -24.89 20.08 -43.14
N ARG A 144 -26.03 19.83 -43.79
CA ARG A 144 -26.22 18.65 -44.65
C ARG A 144 -25.20 18.61 -45.78
N ASP A 145 -25.04 19.71 -46.50
CA ASP A 145 -24.14 19.77 -47.65
C ASP A 145 -22.68 19.59 -47.20
N CYS A 146 -22.27 20.26 -46.13
CA CYS A 146 -20.94 20.14 -45.55
C CYS A 146 -20.63 18.72 -45.04
N ILE A 147 -21.58 18.08 -44.35
CA ILE A 147 -21.43 16.69 -43.91
C ILE A 147 -21.31 15.76 -45.11
N ARG A 148 -22.11 15.94 -46.19
CA ARG A 148 -21.99 15.16 -47.44
C ARG A 148 -20.64 15.35 -48.12
N SER A 149 -20.06 16.54 -48.03
CA SER A 149 -18.70 16.83 -48.52
C SER A 149 -17.59 16.25 -47.64
N GLY A 150 -17.92 15.56 -46.55
CA GLY A 150 -16.95 14.86 -45.71
C GLY A 150 -16.47 15.65 -44.49
N LEU A 151 -17.08 16.81 -44.18
CA LEU A 151 -16.73 17.52 -42.94
C LEU A 151 -17.14 16.71 -41.70
N PRO A 152 -16.44 16.88 -40.56
CA PRO A 152 -16.70 16.09 -39.36
C PRO A 152 -18.13 16.29 -38.85
N VAL A 153 -18.86 15.18 -38.73
CA VAL A 153 -20.23 15.15 -38.20
C VAL A 153 -20.21 14.73 -36.74
N GLY A 154 -21.06 15.34 -35.93
CA GLY A 154 -21.17 15.04 -34.51
C GLY A 154 -22.59 15.02 -34.01
N ILE A 155 -22.76 14.70 -32.73
CA ILE A 155 -24.03 14.82 -32.01
C ILE A 155 -23.82 15.61 -30.72
N LYS A 156 -24.68 16.59 -30.47
CA LYS A 156 -24.79 17.28 -29.18
C LYS A 156 -25.91 16.66 -28.38
N GLY A 157 -25.55 15.92 -27.33
CA GLY A 157 -26.51 15.30 -26.43
C GLY A 157 -27.31 16.34 -25.63
N GLU A 158 -28.45 15.93 -25.09
CA GLU A 158 -29.27 16.75 -24.18
C GLU A 158 -28.49 17.25 -22.94
N ASN A 159 -27.42 16.55 -22.56
CA ASN A 159 -26.50 16.94 -21.49
C ASN A 159 -25.47 18.03 -21.91
N GLY A 160 -25.53 18.51 -23.15
CA GLY A 160 -24.61 19.51 -23.70
C GLY A 160 -23.25 18.96 -24.17
N LYS A 161 -22.96 17.67 -23.97
CA LYS A 161 -21.71 17.05 -24.45
C LYS A 161 -21.80 16.78 -25.96
N VAL A 162 -20.72 17.08 -26.66
CA VAL A 162 -20.59 16.88 -28.11
C VAL A 162 -19.67 15.69 -28.37
N TYR A 163 -20.08 14.84 -29.31
CA TYR A 163 -19.36 13.65 -29.71
C TYR A 163 -19.10 13.68 -31.22
N LEU A 164 -17.89 13.31 -31.64
CA LEU A 164 -17.60 13.01 -33.04
C LEU A 164 -18.27 11.68 -33.41
N LEU A 165 -18.95 11.62 -34.56
CA LEU A 165 -19.56 10.39 -35.04
C LEU A 165 -18.67 9.76 -36.11
N THR A 166 -18.35 8.49 -35.92
CA THR A 166 -17.57 7.70 -36.87
C THR A 166 -18.29 6.39 -37.17
N GLY A 167 -18.00 5.78 -38.32
CA GLY A 167 -18.49 4.43 -38.61
C GLY A 167 -17.50 3.38 -38.15
N LYS A 168 -17.96 2.12 -38.10
CA LYS A 168 -17.10 1.00 -37.74
C LYS A 168 -16.05 0.70 -38.80
N ASP A 169 -16.52 0.49 -40.02
CA ASP A 169 -15.71 0.04 -41.16
C ASP A 169 -15.84 0.98 -42.38
N ALA A 170 -16.76 1.95 -42.34
CA ALA A 170 -17.05 2.86 -43.44
C ALA A 170 -17.39 4.28 -42.95
N HIS A 171 -17.34 5.27 -43.84
CA HIS A 171 -17.81 6.63 -43.55
C HIS A 171 -19.33 6.64 -43.37
N VAL A 172 -19.79 7.31 -42.30
CA VAL A 172 -21.22 7.45 -41.96
C VAL A 172 -21.82 8.81 -42.38
N ASN A 173 -21.00 9.69 -42.95
CA ASN A 173 -21.39 11.04 -43.35
C ASN A 173 -22.62 11.08 -44.27
N ALA A 174 -22.66 10.21 -45.29
CA ALA A 174 -23.77 10.21 -46.25
C ALA A 174 -25.12 9.92 -45.57
N GLU A 175 -25.14 8.96 -44.64
CA GLU A 175 -26.33 8.64 -43.84
C GLU A 175 -26.64 9.75 -42.83
N LEU A 176 -25.62 10.27 -42.15
CA LEU A 176 -25.78 11.29 -41.11
C LEU A 176 -26.19 12.66 -41.63
N ALA A 177 -25.85 13.00 -42.87
CA ALA A 177 -26.21 14.27 -43.49
C ALA A 177 -27.73 14.48 -43.57
N ASP A 178 -28.50 13.42 -43.80
CA ASP A 178 -29.96 13.51 -43.84
C ASP A 178 -30.59 13.84 -42.48
N TYR A 179 -29.79 13.73 -41.41
CA TYR A 179 -30.14 14.09 -40.04
C TYR A 179 -29.57 15.43 -39.59
N ALA A 180 -28.87 16.17 -40.44
CA ALA A 180 -28.30 17.48 -40.09
C ALA A 180 -29.34 18.40 -39.41
N ALA A 181 -28.97 18.93 -38.25
CA ALA A 181 -29.78 19.75 -37.34
C ALA A 181 -31.09 19.10 -36.83
N LYS A 182 -31.26 17.78 -37.00
CA LYS A 182 -32.38 17.02 -36.44
C LYS A 182 -31.98 16.36 -35.14
N ILE A 183 -32.97 16.15 -34.27
CA ILE A 183 -32.83 15.34 -33.06
C ILE A 183 -32.97 13.86 -33.44
N VAL A 184 -31.96 13.07 -33.12
CA VAL A 184 -31.94 11.61 -33.31
C VAL A 184 -31.44 10.94 -32.05
N THR A 185 -31.61 9.62 -31.97
CA THR A 185 -30.97 8.79 -30.95
C THR A 185 -29.92 7.89 -31.59
N ILE A 186 -28.66 8.02 -31.18
CA ILE A 186 -27.53 7.24 -31.67
C ILE A 186 -27.10 6.26 -30.60
N ARG A 187 -27.04 4.98 -30.96
CA ARG A 187 -26.37 3.95 -30.16
C ARG A 187 -25.04 3.61 -30.81
N GLY A 188 -24.01 3.44 -29.98
CA GLY A 188 -22.70 3.05 -30.45
C GLY A 188 -21.68 2.94 -29.33
N LYS A 189 -20.42 2.75 -29.71
CA LYS A 189 -19.30 2.60 -28.78
C LYS A 189 -18.55 3.91 -28.61
N GLU A 190 -18.58 4.46 -27.40
CA GLU A 190 -17.80 5.63 -27.03
C GLU A 190 -16.34 5.26 -26.79
N THR A 191 -15.44 6.00 -27.42
CA THR A 191 -14.04 6.08 -27.01
C THR A 191 -13.67 7.53 -26.74
N ALA A 192 -12.87 7.76 -25.69
CA ALA A 192 -12.45 9.09 -25.30
C ALA A 192 -10.95 9.13 -25.03
N ARG A 193 -10.27 10.19 -25.50
CA ARG A 193 -8.83 10.43 -25.27
C ARG A 193 -8.56 11.93 -25.24
N ALA A 194 -7.81 12.38 -24.24
CA ALA A 194 -7.36 13.78 -24.11
C ALA A 194 -8.49 14.83 -24.26
N GLY A 195 -9.67 14.56 -23.69
CA GLY A 195 -10.83 15.47 -23.75
C GLY A 195 -11.69 15.35 -25.01
N PHE A 196 -11.27 14.59 -26.02
CA PHE A 196 -12.08 14.27 -27.19
C PHE A 196 -12.86 12.98 -26.96
N ALA A 197 -14.12 12.97 -27.36
CA ALA A 197 -14.97 11.78 -27.35
C ALA A 197 -15.54 11.55 -28.75
N GLN A 198 -15.49 10.30 -29.19
CA GLN A 198 -16.18 9.86 -30.40
C GLN A 198 -17.15 8.73 -30.07
N ILE A 199 -18.14 8.54 -30.93
CA ILE A 199 -19.04 7.39 -30.93
C ILE A 199 -18.93 6.71 -32.28
N GLN A 200 -18.52 5.45 -32.24
CA GLN A 200 -18.62 4.56 -33.39
C GLN A 200 -20.08 4.14 -33.53
N VAL A 201 -20.78 4.68 -34.52
CA VAL A 201 -22.23 4.53 -34.74
C VAL A 201 -22.55 3.09 -35.12
N GLU A 202 -23.49 2.48 -34.38
CA GLU A 202 -24.02 1.15 -34.65
C GLU A 202 -25.49 1.19 -35.08
N GLU A 203 -26.27 2.14 -34.53
CA GLU A 203 -27.70 2.28 -34.82
C GLU A 203 -28.14 3.73 -34.69
N ILE A 204 -28.94 4.21 -35.65
CA ILE A 204 -29.56 5.54 -35.64
C ILE A 204 -31.08 5.35 -35.57
N ARG A 205 -31.73 5.91 -34.54
CA ARG A 205 -33.19 5.92 -34.39
C ARG A 205 -33.74 7.32 -34.60
N LYS A 206 -34.77 7.40 -35.44
CA LYS A 206 -35.55 8.61 -35.71
C LYS A 206 -36.61 8.78 -34.63
N PHE A 207 -36.97 10.03 -34.37
CA PHE A 207 -38.18 10.39 -33.65
C PHE A 207 -39.31 10.66 -34.64
#